data_AF-A0A2V8RZJ7-F1
#
_entry.id   AF-A0A2V8RZJ7-F1
#
_cell.length_a   1.000
_cell.length_b   1.000
_cell.length_c   1.000
_cell.angle_alpha   90.00
_cell.angle_beta   90.00
_cell.angle_gamma   90.00
#
_symmetry.space_group_name_H-M   'P 1'
#
loop_
_entity.id
_entity.type
_entity.pdbx_description
1 polymer ?
#
loop_
_entity_poly.entity_id
_entity_poly.type
_entity_poly.pdbx_seq_one_letter_code
_entity_poly.pdbx_strand_id
1 'polypeptide(L)'
;YFPHGRIVGLDIEPVQLDDPTGRIHTYQGAQQDTELLDRIARETAPDGFDVIIDDCSHIGVLTRVSFWHLFERHLKPGGFYVIEDWGTGYWDDWVDGARYQPHPPAAYNHALYRLIRACARLQTHNVIRHLSPAHWLVTKFKTMMLKRQYHSHDIGMVGFVKELIDECGAADITHNQFGRGPQRASKFQHLYIAPSHLFIVKA
;
A
#
# COMPACT_ATOMS: atom_id res chain seq x y z
N TYR A 1 -17.49 18.24 13.97
CA TYR A 1 -16.04 18.21 13.65
C TYR A 1 -15.70 19.27 12.60
N PHE A 2 -16.27 19.26 11.40
CA PHE A 2 -16.11 20.32 10.40
C PHE A 2 -17.35 21.23 10.32
N PRO A 3 -17.35 22.43 10.95
CA PRO A 3 -18.55 23.27 11.08
C PRO A 3 -19.08 23.81 9.74
N HIS A 4 -18.23 23.88 8.71
CA HIS A 4 -18.57 24.35 7.36
C HIS A 4 -18.33 23.29 6.28
N GLY A 5 -18.03 22.05 6.67
CA GLY A 5 -17.76 20.98 5.71
C GLY A 5 -19.01 20.62 4.92
N ARG A 6 -18.85 20.35 3.62
CA ARG A 6 -19.82 19.59 2.83
C ARG A 6 -19.48 18.11 2.97
N ILE A 7 -20.47 17.28 3.23
CA ILE A 7 -20.30 15.84 3.43
C ILE A 7 -20.99 15.13 2.28
N VAL A 8 -20.33 14.10 1.75
CA VAL A 8 -20.85 13.28 0.67
C VAL A 8 -20.75 11.84 1.09
N GLY A 9 -21.88 11.15 1.11
CA GLY A 9 -21.97 9.72 1.42
C GLY A 9 -22.29 8.92 0.16
N LEU A 10 -21.61 7.80 -0.01
CA LEU A 10 -21.91 6.79 -1.02
C LEU A 10 -22.21 5.49 -0.28
N ASP A 11 -23.33 4.87 -0.60
CA ASP A 11 -23.70 3.55 -0.07
C ASP A 11 -24.36 2.72 -1.17
N ILE A 12 -24.23 1.40 -1.10
CA ILE A 12 -24.88 0.50 -2.05
C ILE A 12 -26.41 0.51 -1.84
N GLU A 13 -26.84 0.71 -0.61
CA GLU A 13 -28.23 0.85 -0.22
C GLU A 13 -28.66 2.32 -0.22
N PRO A 14 -29.95 2.61 -0.49
CA PRO A 14 -30.43 3.97 -0.47
C PRO A 14 -30.47 4.51 0.97
N VAL A 15 -29.74 5.60 1.23
CA VAL A 15 -29.73 6.28 2.52
C VAL A 15 -30.71 7.45 2.52
N GLN A 16 -31.72 7.38 3.39
CA GLN A 16 -32.63 8.50 3.67
C GLN A 16 -32.11 9.27 4.90
N LEU A 17 -31.94 10.58 4.73
CA LEU A 17 -31.38 11.44 5.76
C LEU A 17 -32.21 12.71 5.88
N ASP A 18 -32.60 13.06 7.11
CA ASP A 18 -33.14 14.39 7.43
C ASP A 18 -31.97 15.30 7.82
N ASP A 19 -31.46 16.06 6.85
CA ASP A 19 -30.41 17.07 7.07
C ASP A 19 -30.96 18.49 6.88
N PRO A 20 -31.41 19.16 7.94
CA PRO A 20 -31.89 20.54 7.86
C PRO A 20 -30.78 21.52 7.46
N THR A 21 -29.50 21.11 7.50
CA THR A 21 -28.38 21.97 7.09
C THR A 21 -28.14 21.96 5.58
N GLY A 22 -28.65 20.94 4.87
CA GLY A 22 -28.47 20.78 3.42
C GLY A 22 -27.01 20.61 2.98
N ARG A 23 -26.11 20.17 3.88
CA ARG A 23 -24.67 20.02 3.61
C ARG A 23 -24.28 18.56 3.37
N ILE A 24 -25.19 17.61 3.61
CA ILE A 24 -24.96 16.19 3.44
C ILE A 24 -25.68 15.73 2.16
N HIS A 25 -24.92 15.19 1.21
CA HIS A 25 -25.44 14.62 -0.02
C HIS A 25 -25.20 13.12 -0.03
N THR A 26 -26.24 12.32 -0.26
CA THR A 26 -26.13 10.87 -0.36
C THR A 26 -26.29 10.42 -1.81
N TYR A 27 -25.51 9.41 -2.18
CA TYR A 27 -25.55 8.76 -3.48
C TYR A 27 -25.70 7.26 -3.26
N GLN A 28 -26.50 6.63 -4.11
CA GLN A 28 -26.63 5.18 -4.14
C GLN A 28 -25.75 4.59 -5.24
N GLY A 29 -24.93 3.61 -4.91
CA GLY A 29 -24.15 2.82 -5.85
C GLY A 29 -22.95 2.13 -5.21
N ALA A 30 -22.16 1.44 -6.03
CA ALA A 30 -21.04 0.64 -5.57
C ALA A 30 -19.73 1.46 -5.55
N GLN A 31 -18.85 1.20 -4.58
CA GLN A 31 -17.59 1.97 -4.41
C GLN A 31 -16.65 1.88 -5.61
N GLN A 32 -16.70 0.79 -6.38
CA GLN A 32 -15.85 0.57 -7.56
C GLN A 32 -16.41 1.20 -8.84
N ASP A 33 -17.61 1.80 -8.80
CA ASP A 33 -18.21 2.45 -9.97
C ASP A 33 -17.55 3.80 -10.23
N THR A 34 -16.47 3.76 -11.01
CA THR A 34 -15.67 4.96 -11.35
C THR A 34 -16.46 6.05 -12.08
N GLU A 35 -17.49 5.72 -12.84
CA GLU A 35 -18.33 6.72 -13.52
C GLU A 35 -19.22 7.46 -12.52
N LEU A 36 -19.78 6.72 -11.57
CA LEU A 36 -20.51 7.31 -10.44
C LEU A 36 -19.58 8.18 -9.58
N LEU A 37 -18.37 7.71 -9.27
CA LEU A 37 -17.38 8.50 -8.52
C LEU A 37 -17.01 9.81 -9.24
N ASP A 38 -16.83 9.77 -10.57
CA ASP A 38 -16.59 10.96 -11.39
C ASP A 38 -17.79 11.93 -11.35
N ARG A 39 -19.02 11.39 -11.36
CA ARG A 39 -20.24 12.19 -11.23
C ARG A 39 -20.32 12.87 -9.87
N ILE A 40 -20.12 12.12 -8.79
CA ILE A 40 -20.15 12.63 -7.42
C ILE A 40 -19.14 13.76 -7.26
N ALA A 41 -17.88 13.54 -7.69
CA ALA A 41 -16.84 14.55 -7.61
C ALA A 41 -17.21 15.83 -8.37
N ARG A 42 -17.68 15.70 -9.62
CA ARG A 42 -18.11 16.83 -10.44
C ARG A 42 -19.25 17.64 -9.82
N GLU A 43 -20.20 16.96 -9.17
CA GLU A 43 -21.38 17.61 -8.56
C GLU A 43 -21.06 18.27 -7.21
N THR A 44 -20.13 17.70 -6.43
CA THR A 44 -19.97 18.07 -5.01
C THR A 44 -18.62 18.69 -4.65
N ALA A 45 -17.57 18.34 -5.39
CA ALA A 45 -16.18 18.74 -5.15
C ALA A 45 -15.39 18.85 -6.47
N PRO A 46 -15.74 19.77 -7.38
CA PRO A 46 -15.09 19.89 -8.70
C PRO A 46 -13.60 20.23 -8.64
N ASP A 47 -13.16 20.87 -7.54
CA ASP A 47 -11.74 21.17 -7.27
C ASP A 47 -11.04 20.05 -6.46
N GLY A 48 -11.75 18.94 -6.22
CA GLY A 48 -11.30 17.79 -5.45
C GLY A 48 -11.72 17.80 -3.96
N PHE A 49 -11.69 16.62 -3.37
CA PHE A 49 -11.94 16.37 -1.96
C PHE A 49 -10.71 16.70 -1.12
N ASP A 50 -10.94 17.23 0.08
CA ASP A 50 -9.92 17.46 1.09
C ASP A 50 -9.64 16.18 1.91
N VAL A 51 -10.68 15.39 2.14
CA VAL A 51 -10.63 14.12 2.88
C VAL A 51 -11.56 13.11 2.20
N ILE A 52 -11.09 11.88 2.02
CA ILE A 52 -11.85 10.73 1.56
C ILE A 52 -11.69 9.61 2.59
N ILE A 53 -12.77 8.92 2.93
CA ILE A 53 -12.79 7.79 3.87
C ILE A 53 -13.44 6.60 3.14
N ASP A 54 -12.69 5.51 3.00
CA ASP A 54 -13.18 4.23 2.48
C ASP A 54 -13.45 3.30 3.68
N ASP A 55 -14.69 3.38 4.15
CA ASP A 55 -15.31 2.49 5.13
C ASP A 55 -16.52 1.83 4.44
N CYS A 56 -16.21 0.92 3.52
CA CYS A 56 -17.20 0.36 2.60
C CYS A 56 -17.22 -1.17 2.70
N SER A 57 -16.97 -1.90 1.60
CA SER A 57 -17.09 -3.35 1.57
C SER A 57 -15.95 -4.09 2.28
N HIS A 58 -14.84 -3.41 2.59
CA HIS A 58 -13.57 -4.01 3.03
C HIS A 58 -13.10 -5.17 2.13
N ILE A 59 -13.45 -5.14 0.84
CA ILE A 59 -12.94 -6.05 -0.18
C ILE A 59 -11.78 -5.34 -0.87
N GLY A 60 -10.60 -5.96 -0.84
CA GLY A 60 -9.33 -5.40 -1.33
C GLY A 60 -9.38 -4.97 -2.78
N VAL A 61 -10.00 -5.77 -3.66
CA VAL A 61 -10.09 -5.40 -5.09
C VAL A 61 -11.02 -4.21 -5.33
N LEU A 62 -12.11 -4.07 -4.56
CA LEU A 62 -13.05 -2.95 -4.70
C LEU A 62 -12.44 -1.66 -4.13
N THR A 63 -11.85 -1.75 -2.93
CA THR A 63 -11.09 -0.67 -2.28
C THR A 63 -9.94 -0.20 -3.18
N ARG A 64 -9.25 -1.12 -3.85
CA ARG A 64 -8.16 -0.77 -4.78
C ARG A 64 -8.64 0.06 -5.96
N VAL A 65 -9.80 -0.26 -6.52
CA VAL A 65 -10.39 0.50 -7.63
C VAL A 65 -10.84 1.89 -7.17
N SER A 66 -11.60 1.98 -6.08
CA SER A 66 -12.05 3.26 -5.51
C SER A 66 -10.86 4.13 -5.11
N PHE A 67 -9.88 3.56 -4.40
CA PHE A 67 -8.68 4.25 -3.95
C PHE A 67 -7.93 4.89 -5.11
N TRP A 68 -7.45 4.11 -6.08
CA TRP A 68 -6.60 4.68 -7.13
C TRP A 68 -7.35 5.70 -7.99
N HIS A 69 -8.63 5.46 -8.28
CA HIS A 69 -9.45 6.39 -9.05
C HIS A 69 -9.64 7.73 -8.33
N LEU A 70 -10.10 7.69 -7.08
CA LEU A 70 -10.35 8.90 -6.28
C LEU A 70 -9.05 9.59 -5.88
N PHE A 71 -8.04 8.84 -5.43
CA PHE A 71 -6.76 9.37 -4.99
C PHE A 71 -6.06 10.13 -6.11
N GLU A 72 -6.01 9.57 -7.33
CA GLU A 72 -5.32 10.23 -8.43
C GLU A 72 -6.09 11.42 -8.98
N ARG A 73 -7.40 11.27 -9.18
CA ARG A 73 -8.22 12.23 -9.95
C ARG A 73 -8.92 13.27 -9.09
N HIS A 74 -9.35 12.89 -7.89
CA HIS A 74 -10.33 13.65 -7.12
C HIS A 74 -9.86 14.05 -5.72
N LEU A 75 -8.76 13.50 -5.20
CA LEU A 75 -8.15 13.97 -3.96
C LEU A 75 -7.20 15.13 -4.24
N LYS A 76 -7.30 16.21 -3.46
CA LYS A 76 -6.38 17.35 -3.56
C LYS A 76 -4.95 16.97 -3.11
N PRO A 77 -3.90 17.59 -3.66
CA PRO A 77 -2.56 17.53 -3.07
C PRO A 77 -2.60 17.96 -1.60
N GLY A 78 -1.92 17.21 -0.72
CA GLY A 78 -2.00 17.38 0.74
C GLY A 78 -3.29 16.87 1.38
N GLY A 79 -4.26 16.38 0.60
CA GLY A 79 -5.49 15.79 1.08
C GLY A 79 -5.28 14.40 1.68
N PHE A 80 -6.24 13.97 2.49
CA PHE A 80 -6.20 12.69 3.20
C PHE A 80 -7.08 11.65 2.52
N TYR A 81 -6.53 10.46 2.32
CA TYR A 81 -7.31 9.25 2.06
C TYR A 81 -7.18 8.34 3.28
N VAL A 82 -8.32 7.92 3.84
CA VAL A 82 -8.37 7.00 4.97
C VAL A 82 -9.01 5.69 4.51
N ILE A 83 -8.40 4.57 4.85
CA ILE A 83 -8.96 3.22 4.62
C ILE A 83 -9.22 2.58 5.97
N GLU A 84 -10.43 2.07 6.20
CA GLU A 84 -10.81 1.37 7.42
C GLU A 84 -10.84 -0.16 7.25
N ASP A 85 -10.74 -0.86 8.38
CA ASP A 85 -10.78 -2.31 8.55
C ASP A 85 -9.99 -3.14 7.52
N TRP A 86 -8.77 -2.69 7.18
CA TRP A 86 -7.88 -3.46 6.29
C TRP A 86 -7.49 -4.85 6.83
N GLY A 87 -7.73 -5.11 8.11
CA GLY A 87 -7.46 -6.39 8.77
C GLY A 87 -8.38 -7.53 8.32
N THR A 88 -9.52 -7.25 7.67
CA THR A 88 -10.45 -8.27 7.12
C THR A 88 -9.75 -9.24 6.18
N GLY A 89 -8.67 -8.83 5.51
CA GLY A 89 -7.88 -9.71 4.66
C GLY A 89 -7.26 -10.91 5.39
N TYR A 90 -7.20 -10.89 6.74
CA TYR A 90 -6.76 -12.03 7.57
C TYR A 90 -7.87 -12.99 7.98
N TRP A 91 -9.12 -12.71 7.65
CA TRP A 91 -10.29 -13.50 8.06
C TRP A 91 -10.65 -14.48 6.95
N ASP A 92 -10.70 -15.78 7.25
CA ASP A 92 -11.01 -16.81 6.26
C ASP A 92 -12.49 -16.91 5.89
N ASP A 93 -13.36 -16.26 6.66
CA ASP A 93 -14.79 -16.11 6.40
C ASP A 93 -15.15 -14.79 5.69
N TRP A 94 -14.17 -13.92 5.43
CA TRP A 94 -14.37 -12.73 4.61
C TRP A 94 -14.19 -13.02 3.12
N VAL A 95 -14.91 -12.28 2.27
CA VAL A 95 -15.07 -12.56 0.83
C VAL A 95 -13.74 -12.76 0.10
N ASP A 96 -12.74 -11.94 0.38
CA ASP A 96 -11.40 -12.03 -0.19
C ASP A 96 -10.31 -12.18 0.88
N GLY A 97 -10.68 -12.59 2.09
CA GLY A 97 -9.76 -12.81 3.18
C GLY A 97 -9.23 -14.25 3.23
N ALA A 98 -8.15 -14.43 3.99
CA ALA A 98 -7.60 -15.75 4.27
C ALA A 98 -6.95 -15.78 5.64
N ARG A 99 -7.02 -16.92 6.32
CA ARG A 99 -6.34 -17.12 7.61
C ARG A 99 -4.83 -16.94 7.44
N TYR A 100 -4.23 -16.13 8.30
CA TYR A 100 -2.77 -16.02 8.34
C TYR A 100 -2.13 -17.37 8.63
N GLN A 101 -1.22 -17.79 7.74
CA GLN A 101 -0.40 -18.98 7.95
C GLN A 101 0.99 -18.55 8.44
N PRO A 102 1.28 -18.70 9.75
CA PRO A 102 2.61 -18.39 10.25
C PRO A 102 3.59 -19.38 9.63
N HIS A 103 4.50 -18.86 8.82
CA HIS A 103 5.69 -19.64 8.51
C HIS A 103 6.62 -19.53 9.72
N PRO A 104 7.10 -20.66 10.28
CA PRO A 104 8.06 -20.59 11.36
C PRO A 104 9.21 -19.70 10.89
N PRO A 105 9.54 -18.61 11.63
CA PRO A 105 10.64 -17.74 11.23
C PRO A 105 11.83 -18.64 11.00
N ALA A 106 12.45 -18.55 9.80
CA ALA A 106 13.56 -19.42 9.45
C ALA A 106 14.56 -19.39 10.60
N ALA A 107 14.63 -20.48 11.38
CA ALA A 107 15.30 -20.50 12.67
C ALA A 107 16.67 -19.85 12.53
N TYR A 108 17.05 -19.03 13.52
CA TYR A 108 18.31 -18.31 13.46
C TYR A 108 19.46 -19.29 13.22
N ASN A 109 19.96 -19.34 11.98
CA ASN A 109 20.93 -20.33 11.57
C ASN A 109 22.32 -19.79 11.85
N HIS A 110 22.80 -20.03 13.08
CA HIS A 110 24.13 -19.62 13.53
C HIS A 110 25.24 -20.01 12.55
N ALA A 111 25.15 -21.20 11.94
CA ALA A 111 26.15 -21.66 10.98
C ALA A 111 26.14 -20.83 9.70
N LEU A 112 24.95 -20.52 9.15
CA LEU A 112 24.79 -19.63 7.99
C LEU A 112 25.37 -18.24 8.26
N TYR A 113 25.07 -17.63 9.41
CA TYR A 113 25.61 -16.32 9.77
C TYR A 113 27.13 -16.34 10.02
N ARG A 114 27.68 -17.45 10.54
CA ARG A 114 29.14 -17.64 10.64
C ARG A 114 29.77 -17.74 9.26
N LEU A 115 29.14 -18.44 8.33
CA LEU A 115 29.61 -18.59 6.95
C LEU A 115 29.56 -17.24 6.21
N ILE A 116 28.47 -16.49 6.31
CA ILE A 116 28.35 -15.13 5.74
C ILE A 116 29.46 -14.22 6.28
N ARG A 117 29.76 -14.27 7.60
CA ARG A 117 30.87 -13.52 8.20
C ARG A 117 32.24 -13.97 7.70
N ALA A 118 32.45 -15.27 7.52
CA ALA A 118 33.69 -15.80 6.94
C ALA A 118 33.87 -15.31 5.49
N CYS A 119 32.82 -15.37 4.67
CA CYS A 119 32.84 -14.83 3.31
C CYS A 119 33.14 -13.32 3.29
N ALA A 120 32.55 -12.54 4.21
CA ALA A 120 32.83 -11.10 4.31
C ALA A 120 34.31 -10.82 4.64
N ARG A 121 34.94 -11.62 5.52
CA ARG A 121 36.38 -11.51 5.82
C ARG A 121 37.25 -11.89 4.63
N LEU A 122 36.86 -12.93 3.89
CA LEU A 122 37.55 -13.34 2.66
C LEU A 122 37.48 -12.24 1.58
N GLN A 123 36.36 -11.52 1.46
CA GLN A 123 36.26 -10.38 0.54
C GLN A 123 37.25 -9.25 0.85
N THR A 124 37.60 -9.05 2.13
CA THR A 124 38.57 -8.02 2.55
C THR A 124 40.04 -8.47 2.45
N HIS A 125 40.31 -9.74 2.12
CA HIS A 125 41.66 -10.25 2.00
C HIS A 125 42.35 -9.70 0.74
N ASN A 126 43.59 -9.20 0.86
CA ASN A 126 44.31 -8.51 -0.22
C ASN A 126 44.33 -9.29 -1.54
N VAL A 127 44.61 -10.59 -1.50
CA VAL A 127 44.64 -11.44 -2.72
C VAL A 127 43.27 -11.52 -3.41
N ILE A 128 42.20 -11.73 -2.64
CA ILE A 128 40.84 -11.89 -3.19
C ILE A 128 40.30 -10.54 -3.67
N ARG A 129 40.65 -9.45 -2.99
CA ARG A 129 40.27 -8.08 -3.37
C ARG A 129 40.82 -7.67 -4.74
N HIS A 130 42.00 -8.16 -5.11
CA HIS A 130 42.65 -7.83 -6.38
C HIS A 130 42.37 -8.86 -7.51
N LEU A 131 41.79 -10.01 -7.20
CA LEU A 131 41.37 -11.01 -8.18
C LEU A 131 39.88 -10.86 -8.52
N SER A 132 39.57 -10.17 -9.62
CA SER A 132 38.20 -9.82 -10.01
C SER A 132 37.22 -11.00 -10.11
N PRO A 133 37.58 -12.20 -10.65
CA PRO A 133 36.63 -13.31 -10.73
C PRO A 133 36.33 -13.91 -9.35
N ALA A 134 37.34 -14.01 -8.48
CA ALA A 134 37.21 -14.52 -7.12
C ALA A 134 36.35 -13.58 -6.26
N HIS A 135 36.58 -12.27 -6.35
CA HIS A 135 35.77 -11.26 -5.67
C HIS A 135 34.30 -11.31 -6.10
N TRP A 136 34.04 -11.44 -7.40
CA TRP A 136 32.69 -11.55 -7.96
C TRP A 136 31.96 -12.82 -7.46
N LEU A 137 32.62 -13.98 -7.49
CA LEU A 137 32.04 -15.24 -7.00
C LEU A 137 31.65 -15.17 -5.52
N VAL A 138 32.55 -14.66 -4.67
CA VAL A 138 32.26 -14.52 -3.23
C VAL A 138 31.10 -13.55 -3.00
N THR A 139 31.01 -12.48 -3.80
CA THR A 139 29.92 -11.50 -3.73
C THR A 139 28.58 -12.09 -4.15
N LYS A 140 28.53 -12.88 -5.23
CA LYS A 140 27.32 -13.57 -5.68
C LYS A 140 26.86 -14.62 -4.66
N PHE A 141 27.78 -15.41 -4.12
CA PHE A 141 27.48 -16.41 -3.09
C PHE A 141 26.94 -15.76 -1.81
N LYS A 142 27.60 -14.71 -1.31
CA LYS A 142 27.11 -13.94 -0.14
C LYS A 142 25.72 -13.34 -0.40
N THR A 143 25.52 -12.72 -1.57
CA THR A 143 24.23 -12.14 -1.96
C THR A 143 23.14 -13.21 -2.03
N MET A 144 23.43 -14.39 -2.60
CA MET A 144 22.50 -15.53 -2.62
C MET A 144 22.11 -15.94 -1.18
N MET A 145 23.08 -16.04 -0.27
CA MET A 145 22.82 -16.43 1.12
C MET A 145 22.05 -15.39 1.93
N LEU A 146 22.17 -14.10 1.56
CA LEU A 146 21.42 -13.00 2.17
C LEU A 146 20.01 -12.84 1.59
N LYS A 147 19.81 -13.23 0.33
CA LYS A 147 18.50 -13.21 -0.32
C LYS A 147 17.61 -14.31 0.28
N ARG A 148 16.91 -13.95 1.35
CA ARG A 148 15.78 -14.71 1.88
C ARG A 148 14.48 -14.07 1.42
N GLN A 149 13.54 -14.89 1.00
CA GLN A 149 12.15 -14.44 0.83
C GLN A 149 11.51 -14.37 2.22
N TYR A 150 10.89 -13.25 2.53
CA TYR A 150 10.00 -13.13 3.67
C TYR A 150 8.62 -13.57 3.20
N HIS A 151 8.14 -14.69 3.71
CA HIS A 151 6.76 -15.10 3.44
C HIS A 151 5.81 -14.13 4.14
N SER A 152 4.80 -13.66 3.42
CA SER A 152 3.94 -12.59 3.89
C SER A 152 2.53 -12.76 3.32
N HIS A 153 1.51 -12.36 4.08
CA HIS A 153 0.10 -12.46 3.68
C HIS A 153 -0.29 -11.45 2.60
N ASP A 154 -0.51 -11.86 1.36
CA ASP A 154 -0.62 -10.96 0.19
C ASP A 154 -2.00 -11.01 -0.49
N ILE A 155 -3.03 -11.42 0.25
CA ILE A 155 -4.40 -11.59 -0.25
C ILE A 155 -5.32 -10.49 0.31
N GLY A 156 -6.35 -10.14 -0.45
CA GLY A 156 -7.42 -9.21 -0.06
C GLY A 156 -6.92 -7.82 0.33
N MET A 157 -7.58 -7.22 1.33
CA MET A 157 -7.21 -5.90 1.86
C MET A 157 -5.73 -5.80 2.28
N VAL A 158 -5.17 -6.85 2.88
CA VAL A 158 -3.76 -6.87 3.32
C VAL A 158 -2.81 -6.86 2.12
N GLY A 159 -3.15 -7.60 1.06
CA GLY A 159 -2.42 -7.55 -0.21
C GLY A 159 -2.43 -6.16 -0.81
N PHE A 160 -3.59 -5.50 -0.81
CA PHE A 160 -3.69 -4.13 -1.29
C PHE A 160 -2.90 -3.13 -0.41
N VAL A 161 -2.95 -3.24 0.91
CA VAL A 161 -2.11 -2.41 1.81
C VAL A 161 -0.62 -2.56 1.49
N LYS A 162 -0.17 -3.75 1.09
CA LYS A 162 1.22 -3.95 0.66
C LYS A 162 1.55 -3.27 -0.67
N GLU A 163 0.61 -3.24 -1.61
CA GLU A 163 0.74 -2.43 -2.83
C GLU A 163 0.94 -0.95 -2.47
N LEU A 164 0.25 -0.44 -1.45
CA LEU A 164 0.44 0.93 -0.95
C LEU A 164 1.80 1.14 -0.27
N ILE A 165 2.30 0.14 0.45
CA ILE A 165 3.67 0.16 1.01
C ILE A 165 4.71 0.20 -0.12
N ASP A 166 4.51 -0.58 -1.19
CA ASP A 166 5.40 -0.57 -2.36
C ASP A 166 5.40 0.81 -3.04
N GLU A 167 4.25 1.50 -3.11
CA GLU A 167 4.17 2.86 -3.65
C GLU A 167 5.03 3.87 -2.86
N CYS A 168 5.21 3.70 -1.54
CA CYS A 168 6.17 4.52 -0.77
C CYS A 168 7.62 4.33 -1.26
N GLY A 169 7.94 3.14 -1.75
CA GLY A 169 9.25 2.78 -2.33
C GLY A 169 9.40 3.08 -3.82
N ALA A 170 8.45 3.79 -4.45
CA ALA A 170 8.40 3.97 -5.90
C ALA A 170 9.71 4.50 -6.52
N ALA A 171 10.43 5.38 -5.83
CA ALA A 171 11.71 5.92 -6.32
C ALA A 171 12.79 4.85 -6.51
N ASP A 172 12.85 3.86 -5.62
CA ASP A 172 13.78 2.74 -5.72
C ASP A 172 13.27 1.66 -6.68
N ILE A 173 11.96 1.39 -6.68
CA ILE A 173 11.31 0.46 -7.61
C ILE A 173 11.52 0.91 -9.06
N THR A 174 11.54 2.22 -9.30
CA THR A 174 11.72 2.84 -10.62
C THR A 174 13.13 3.42 -10.84
N HIS A 175 14.11 3.03 -10.03
CA HIS A 175 15.47 3.56 -10.11
C HIS A 175 16.10 3.36 -11.51
N ASN A 176 16.72 4.41 -12.08
CA ASN A 176 17.25 4.39 -13.46
C ASN A 176 18.20 3.22 -13.78
N GLN A 177 19.01 2.80 -12.81
CA GLN A 177 20.00 1.74 -13.00
C GLN A 177 19.50 0.33 -12.62
N PHE A 178 18.55 0.24 -11.68
CA PHE A 178 18.25 -1.01 -10.98
C PHE A 178 16.76 -1.37 -10.96
N GLY A 179 15.90 -0.39 -11.18
CA GLY A 179 14.45 -0.50 -11.15
C GLY A 179 13.84 -0.84 -12.49
N ARG A 180 12.52 -0.71 -12.58
CA ARG A 180 11.73 -0.94 -13.79
C ARG A 180 10.88 0.29 -14.11
N GLY A 181 10.85 0.66 -15.39
CA GLY A 181 10.06 1.80 -15.86
C GLY A 181 10.73 3.15 -15.65
N PRO A 182 10.03 4.25 -16.00
CA PRO A 182 10.54 5.61 -15.81
C PRO A 182 10.68 5.96 -14.34
N GLN A 183 11.81 6.57 -13.95
CA GLN A 183 12.02 7.04 -12.59
C GLN A 183 10.99 8.08 -12.19
N ARG A 184 10.38 7.87 -11.01
CA ARG A 184 9.43 8.81 -10.40
C ARG A 184 9.50 8.79 -8.88
N ALA A 185 9.04 9.86 -8.25
CA ALA A 185 8.78 9.88 -6.81
C ALA A 185 7.52 9.07 -6.47
N SER A 186 7.32 8.81 -5.18
CA SER A 186 6.05 8.30 -4.66
C SER A 186 4.93 9.31 -4.89
N LYS A 187 3.72 8.82 -5.13
CA LYS A 187 2.49 9.62 -5.13
C LYS A 187 2.06 10.03 -3.72
N PHE A 188 2.70 9.48 -2.69
CA PHE A 188 2.37 9.69 -1.29
C PHE A 188 3.39 10.63 -0.65
N GLN A 189 2.90 11.64 0.07
CA GLN A 189 3.72 12.42 0.99
C GLN A 189 3.97 11.62 2.27
N HIS A 190 2.91 10.99 2.80
CA HIS A 190 2.96 10.16 4.01
C HIS A 190 2.01 8.96 3.89
N LEU A 191 2.43 7.84 4.48
CA LEU A 191 1.60 6.66 4.75
C LEU A 191 1.75 6.33 6.23
N TYR A 192 0.65 6.36 6.98
CA TYR A 192 0.59 5.97 8.38
C TYR A 192 -0.35 4.77 8.55
N ILE A 193 0.17 3.70 9.18
CA ILE A 193 -0.53 2.44 9.37
C ILE A 193 -0.79 2.27 10.87
N ALA A 194 -2.07 2.12 11.23
CA ALA A 194 -2.54 1.86 12.58
C ALA A 194 -3.38 0.57 12.61
N PRO A 195 -3.73 0.05 13.80
CA PRO A 195 -4.76 -0.97 13.91
C PRO A 195 -6.06 -0.51 13.22
N SER A 196 -6.59 -1.34 12.32
CA SER A 196 -7.74 -1.10 11.44
C SER A 196 -7.63 0.06 10.44
N HIS A 197 -6.83 1.10 10.70
CA HIS A 197 -6.83 2.32 9.88
C HIS A 197 -5.54 2.53 9.11
N LEU A 198 -5.67 2.98 7.87
CA LEU A 198 -4.59 3.51 7.04
C LEU A 198 -4.85 4.98 6.74
N PHE A 199 -3.85 5.84 6.89
CA PHE A 199 -3.92 7.26 6.52
C PHE A 199 -2.87 7.55 5.46
N ILE A 200 -3.31 8.04 4.30
CA ILE A 200 -2.46 8.39 3.17
C ILE A 200 -2.61 9.89 2.89
N VAL A 201 -1.49 10.60 2.82
CA VAL A 201 -1.45 12.01 2.41
C VAL A 201 -0.92 12.10 0.99
N LYS A 202 -1.67 12.75 0.10
CA LYS A 202 -1.29 12.92 -1.31
C LYS A 202 -0.14 13.91 -1.46
N ALA A 203 0.85 13.56 -2.28
CA ALA A 203 1.96 14.44 -2.65
C ALA A 203 1.54 15.59 -3.58
#